data_AF-A0A958BZV9-F1
#
_entry.id   AF-A0A958BZV9-F1
#
_cell.length_a   1.000
_cell.length_b   1.000
_cell.length_c   1.000
_cell.angle_alpha   90.00
_cell.angle_beta   90.00
_cell.angle_gamma   90.00
#
_symmetry.space_group_name_H-M   'P 1'
#
loop_
_entity.id
_entity.type
_entity.pdbx_description
1 polymer ?
#
loop_
_entity_poly.entity_id
_entity_poly.type
_entity_poly.pdbx_seq_one_letter_code
_entity_poly.pdbx_strand_id
1 'polypeptide(L)' 'VYSPQRIIMGGGVMEQKQVFPMLRRKVIELLNGYVQSPAILEKIDSYIVPPGLGNRAGILGAIALAQSQDGV' A
#
# COMPACT_ATOMS: atom_id res chain seq x y z
N VAL A 1 9.18 12.02 7.63
CA VAL A 1 9.19 10.53 7.64
C VAL A 1 7.94 10.06 8.34
N TYR A 2 7.20 9.11 7.76
CA TYR A 2 5.91 8.64 8.30
C TYR A 2 5.97 7.14 8.61
N SER A 3 5.11 6.68 9.52
CA SER A 3 4.91 5.25 9.83
C SER A 3 3.45 4.89 9.55
N PRO A 4 3.09 4.67 8.27
CA PRO A 4 1.70 4.41 7.91
C PRO A 4 1.23 3.07 8.47
N GLN A 5 -0.08 2.89 8.63
CA GLN A 5 -0.65 1.59 9.02
C GLN A 5 -0.80 0.63 7.83
N ARG A 6 -0.75 1.16 6.60
CA ARG A 6 -0.86 0.41 5.35
C ARG A 6 -0.18 1.19 4.21
N ILE A 7 0.47 0.47 3.31
CA ILE A 7 1.08 0.99 2.09
C ILE A 7 0.37 0.35 0.90
N ILE A 8 -0.22 1.16 0.03
CA ILE A 8 -0.95 0.72 -1.16
C ILE A 8 -0.11 1.05 -2.38
N MET A 9 0.30 0.04 -3.15
CA MET A 9 1.18 0.20 -4.32
C MET A 9 0.40 -0.09 -5.61
N GLY A 10 0.13 0.95 -6.40
CA GLY A 10 -0.54 0.86 -7.71
C GLY A 10 0.40 1.16 -8.89
N GLY A 11 -0.20 1.33 -10.07
CA GLY A 11 0.51 1.62 -11.32
C GLY A 11 0.91 0.37 -12.11
N GLY A 12 1.22 0.53 -13.40
CA GLY A 12 1.41 -0.59 -14.34
C GLY A 12 2.54 -1.55 -13.98
N VAL A 13 3.60 -1.08 -13.31
CA VAL A 13 4.68 -1.96 -12.83
C VAL A 13 4.18 -2.93 -11.76
N MET A 14 3.28 -2.47 -10.89
CA MET A 14 2.73 -3.27 -9.80
C MET A 14 1.66 -4.26 -10.27
N GLU A 15 1.26 -4.25 -11.55
CA GLU A 15 0.41 -5.28 -12.14
C GLU A 15 1.13 -6.64 -12.23
N GLN A 16 2.46 -6.62 -12.25
CA GLN A 16 3.29 -7.82 -12.14
C GLN A 16 3.26 -8.39 -10.72
N LYS A 17 2.40 -9.39 -10.47
CA LYS A 17 2.15 -9.96 -9.14
C LYS A 17 3.42 -10.42 -8.39
N GLN A 18 4.45 -10.85 -9.12
CA GLN A 18 5.74 -11.27 -8.56
C GLN A 18 6.53 -10.14 -7.87
N VAL A 19 6.25 -8.88 -8.19
CA VAL A 19 6.95 -7.73 -7.61
C VAL A 19 6.62 -7.58 -6.11
N PHE A 20 5.40 -7.90 -5.68
CA PHE A 20 4.99 -7.78 -4.29
C PHE A 20 5.83 -8.65 -3.33
N PRO A 21 6.00 -9.97 -3.58
CA PRO A 21 6.92 -10.79 -2.78
C PRO A 21 8.35 -10.25 -2.71
N MET A 22 8.90 -9.78 -3.85
CA MET A 22 10.26 -9.22 -3.91
C MET A 22 10.39 -7.95 -3.06
N LEU A 23 9.43 -7.03 -3.20
CA LEU A 23 9.37 -5.77 -2.46
C LEU A 23 9.28 -6.03 -0.96
N ARG A 24 8.36 -6.90 -0.52
CA ARG A 24 8.17 -7.23 0.90
C ARG A 24 9.44 -7.80 1.52
N ARG A 25 10.11 -8.74 0.83
CA ARG A 25 11.39 -9.29 1.27
C ARG A 25 12.45 -8.20 1.42
N LYS A 26 12.55 -7.31 0.43
CA LYS A 26 13.56 -6.24 0.47
C LYS A 26 13.29 -5.22 1.58
N VAL A 27 12.03 -4.92 1.90
CA VAL A 27 11.67 -4.06 3.03
C VAL A 27 12.15 -4.66 4.36
N ILE A 28 11.91 -5.96 4.59
CA ILE A 28 12.38 -6.63 5.82
C ILE A 28 13.91 -6.60 5.91
N GLU A 29 14.59 -6.90 4.79
CA GLU A 29 16.05 -6.89 4.71
C GLU A 29 16.63 -5.50 5.02
N LEU A 30 16.06 -4.43 4.44
CA LEU A 30 16.51 -3.06 4.66
C LEU A 30 16.24 -2.57 6.08
N LEU A 31 15.13 -2.98 6.70
CA LEU A 31 14.83 -2.64 8.08
C LEU A 31 15.76 -3.35 9.07
N ASN A 32 16.30 -4.52 8.70
CA ASN A 32 17.32 -5.26 9.44
C ASN A 32 17.06 -5.34 10.97
N GLY A 33 15.80 -5.56 11.36
CA GLY A 33 15.40 -5.67 12.77
C GLY A 33 15.24 -4.34 13.53
N TYR A 34 15.43 -3.19 12.89
CA TYR A 34 15.24 -1.88 13.53
C TYR A 34 13.77 -1.61 13.90
N VAL A 35 12.84 -2.01 13.03
CA VAL A 35 11.39 -1.90 13.30
C VAL A 35 10.81 -3.29 13.55
N GLN A 36 10.51 -3.57 14.81
CA GLN A 36 9.94 -4.84 15.25
C GLN A 36 8.42 -4.72 15.44
N SER A 37 7.70 -4.63 14.33
CA SER A 37 6.23 -4.56 14.34
C SER A 37 5.62 -5.84 13.78
N PRO A 38 4.57 -6.43 14.41
CA PRO A 38 3.86 -7.59 13.86
C PRO A 38 3.30 -7.32 12.45
N ALA A 39 2.93 -6.07 12.14
CA ALA A 39 2.47 -5.69 10.81
C ALA A 39 3.53 -5.90 9.71
N ILE A 40 4.81 -5.81 10.07
CA ILE A 40 5.94 -5.97 9.14
C ILE A 40 6.56 -7.37 9.26
N LEU A 41 6.70 -7.91 10.46
CA LEU A 41 7.38 -9.18 10.67
C LEU A 41 6.49 -10.39 10.38
N GLU A 42 5.17 -10.27 10.61
CA GLU A 42 4.24 -11.39 10.51
C GLU A 42 3.17 -11.17 9.42
N LYS A 43 2.74 -9.92 9.21
CA LYS A 43 1.58 -9.58 8.37
C LYS A 43 1.90 -8.61 7.23
N ILE A 44 3.12 -8.71 6.70
CA ILE A 44 3.63 -7.75 5.68
C ILE A 44 2.81 -7.77 4.39
N ASP A 45 2.16 -8.89 4.11
CA ASP A 45 1.26 -9.08 2.98
C ASP A 45 -0.04 -8.28 3.09
N SER A 46 -0.47 -8.00 4.32
CA SER A 46 -1.60 -7.12 4.64
C SER A 46 -1.18 -5.66 4.86
N TYR A 47 0.12 -5.43 5.07
CA TYR A 47 0.72 -4.11 5.24
C TYR A 47 1.04 -3.44 3.89
N ILE A 48 1.69 -4.16 2.96
CA ILE A 48 1.98 -3.68 1.60
C ILE A 48 1.07 -4.42 0.62
N VAL A 49 0.06 -3.72 0.10
CA VAL A 49 -1.05 -4.32 -0.67
C VAL A 49 -1.25 -3.65 -2.03
N PRO A 50 -1.85 -4.35 -3.01
CA PRO A 50 -2.35 -3.71 -4.23
C PRO A 50 -3.57 -2.82 -3.92
N PRO A 51 -3.89 -1.84 -4.80
CA PRO A 51 -5.08 -1.03 -4.66
C PRO A 51 -6.34 -1.90 -4.81
N GLY A 52 -7.23 -1.87 -3.81
CA GLY A 52 -8.51 -2.59 -3.87
C GLY A 52 -9.45 -2.07 -4.96
N LEU A 53 -9.28 -0.81 -5.38
CA LEU A 53 -10.03 -0.19 -6.48
C LEU A 53 -9.34 -0.38 -7.85
N GLY A 54 -8.25 -1.15 -7.90
CA GLY A 54 -7.42 -1.32 -9.10
C GLY A 54 -6.93 0.03 -9.65
N ASN A 55 -6.92 0.15 -10.97
CA ASN A 55 -6.47 1.35 -11.68
C ASN A 55 -7.42 2.55 -11.55
N ARG A 56 -8.56 2.39 -10.85
CA ARG A 56 -9.56 3.45 -10.65
C ARG A 56 -9.39 4.21 -9.34
N ALA A 57 -8.40 3.88 -8.50
CA ALA A 57 -8.21 4.52 -7.20
C ALA A 57 -8.10 6.06 -7.30
N GLY A 58 -7.42 6.57 -8.34
CA GLY A 58 -7.29 8.01 -8.57
C GLY A 58 -8.60 8.69 -8.93
N ILE A 59 -9.29 8.21 -9.97
CA ILE A 59 -10.55 8.82 -10.44
C ILE A 59 -11.67 8.70 -9.38
N LEU A 60 -11.75 7.57 -8.67
CA LEU A 60 -12.71 7.40 -7.58
C LEU A 60 -12.36 8.30 -6.38
N GLY A 61 -11.07 8.54 -6.13
CA GLY A 61 -10.63 9.53 -5.15
C GLY A 61 -11.07 10.95 -5.50
N ALA A 62 -11.00 11.35 -6.78
CA ALA A 62 -11.47 12.65 -7.23
C ALA A 62 -13.00 12.81 -7.04
N ILE A 63 -13.77 11.76 -7.36
CA ILE A 63 -15.23 11.74 -7.12
C ILE A 63 -15.52 11.83 -5.62
N ALA A 64 -14.80 11.07 -4.78
CA ALA A 64 -14.98 11.11 -3.33
C ALA A 64 -14.67 12.50 -2.75
N LEU A 65 -13.66 13.19 -3.28
CA LEU A 65 -13.35 14.57 -2.88
C LEU A 65 -14.49 15.52 -3.26
N ALA A 66 -15.07 15.40 -4.45
CA ALA A 66 -16.23 16.20 -4.86
C ALA A 66 -17.43 15.95 -3.92
N GLN A 67 -17.75 14.68 -3.65
CA GLN A 67 -18.82 14.30 -2.71
C GLN A 67 -18.59 14.87 -1.31
N SER A 68 -17.34 14.89 -0.82
CA SER A 68 -17.02 15.45 0.50
C SER A 68 -17.16 16.98 0.58
N GLN A 69 -17.13 17.69 -0.56
CA GLN A 69 -17.35 19.14 -0.60
C GLN A 69 -18.82 19.51 -0.74
N ASP A 70 -19.63 18.66 -1.37
CA ASP A 70 -21.05 18.93 -1.62
C ASP A 70 -21.96 18.65 -0.40
N GLY A 71 -21.41 18.27 0.75
CA GLY A 71 -22.13 18.26 2.03
C GLY A 71 -23.38 17.37 2.07
N VAL A 72 -23.39 16.28 1.30
CA VAL A 72 -24.42 15.23 1.39
C VAL A 72 -23.92 14.08 2.26
#